data_AF-A0A1M5IH50-F1
#
_entry.id   AF-A0A1M5IH50-F1
#
_cell.length_a   1.000
_cell.length_b   1.000
_cell.length_c   1.000
_cell.angle_alpha   90.00
_cell.angle_beta   90.00
_cell.angle_gamma   90.00
#
_symmetry.space_group_name_H-M   'P 1'
#
loop_
_entity.id
_entity.type
_entity.pdbx_description
1 polymer ?
#
loop_
_entity_poly.entity_id
_entity_poly.type
_entity_poly.pdbx_seq_one_letter_code
_entity_poly.pdbx_strand_id
1 'polypeptide(L)'
;MGQNISLIVTKSVDTKVPKEIPHLIKNDLLIIALKSDEFSYFVLNVLRSYLTNLQDYIEFDFVQLVNELKLSTFLGLHESEWGMPIDEVYFAVIDGEVIIESIESLKIDESDDQFILIPNKKTDPKELLGIDLSNMDYYHSYSDFKEKYIAEMEAE
;
A
#
# COMPACT_ATOMS: atom_id res chain seq x y z
N MET A 1 17.13 -4.47 -13.05
CA MET A 1 15.73 -4.93 -12.92
C MET A 1 15.17 -4.05 -11.82
N GLY A 2 14.21 -3.18 -12.12
CA GLY A 2 13.75 -2.18 -11.14
C GLY A 2 13.00 -2.86 -10.01
N GLN A 3 13.35 -2.52 -8.77
CA GLN A 3 12.62 -2.95 -7.58
C GLN A 3 11.49 -1.96 -7.28
N ASN A 4 10.40 -2.08 -8.04
CA ASN A 4 9.21 -1.27 -7.81
C ASN A 4 8.04 -2.21 -7.50
N ILE A 5 7.48 -2.06 -6.30
CA ILE A 5 6.28 -2.77 -5.90
C ILE A 5 5.44 -1.90 -4.96
N SER A 6 4.14 -1.90 -5.22
CA SER A 6 3.15 -1.41 -4.27
C SER A 6 2.27 -2.58 -3.84
N LEU A 7 2.04 -2.69 -2.54
CA LEU A 7 1.30 -3.77 -1.92
C LEU A 7 0.17 -3.20 -1.06
N ILE A 8 -1.00 -3.82 -1.18
CA ILE A 8 -2.06 -3.71 -0.18
C ILE A 8 -1.97 -4.97 0.68
N VAL A 9 -1.77 -4.79 1.99
CA VAL A 9 -1.75 -5.90 2.95
C VAL A 9 -2.89 -5.72 3.93
N THR A 10 -3.74 -6.73 4.06
CA THR A 10 -4.84 -6.73 5.03
C THR A 10 -4.99 -8.12 5.64
N LYS A 11 -5.75 -8.22 6.72
CA LYS A 11 -6.10 -9.53 7.27
C LYS A 11 -6.95 -10.28 6.25
N SER A 12 -6.70 -11.58 6.11
CA SER A 12 -7.50 -12.44 5.27
C SER A 12 -8.94 -12.40 5.79
N VAL A 13 -9.80 -11.79 4.99
CA VAL A 13 -11.24 -11.71 5.17
C VAL A 13 -11.90 -12.54 4.06
N ASP A 14 -13.19 -12.87 4.19
CA ASP A 14 -13.97 -13.58 3.16
C ASP A 14 -14.13 -12.80 1.83
N THR A 15 -13.32 -11.76 1.60
CA THR A 15 -13.27 -10.99 0.37
C THR A 15 -12.76 -11.85 -0.77
N LYS A 16 -13.59 -12.00 -1.80
CA LYS A 16 -13.21 -12.68 -3.04
C LYS A 16 -12.45 -11.72 -3.94
N VAL A 17 -11.15 -11.95 -4.10
CA VAL A 17 -10.33 -11.22 -5.07
C VAL A 17 -10.43 -11.92 -6.43
N PRO A 18 -10.73 -11.19 -7.52
CA PRO A 18 -10.74 -11.76 -8.87
C PRO A 18 -9.39 -12.38 -9.26
N LYS A 19 -9.42 -13.50 -10.00
CA LYS A 19 -8.20 -14.26 -10.36
C LYS A 19 -7.25 -13.47 -11.28
N GLU A 20 -7.73 -12.43 -11.93
CA GLU A 20 -6.94 -11.58 -12.80
C GLU A 20 -6.02 -10.64 -12.01
N ILE A 21 -6.30 -10.44 -10.73
CA ILE A 21 -5.55 -9.56 -9.82
C ILE A 21 -4.52 -10.42 -9.07
N PRO A 22 -3.22 -10.17 -9.21
CA PRO A 22 -2.23 -10.92 -8.44
C PRO A 22 -2.37 -10.68 -6.95
N HIS A 23 -2.69 -11.74 -6.22
CA HIS A 23 -2.85 -11.72 -4.78
C HIS A 23 -2.41 -13.04 -4.16
N LEU A 24 -2.03 -13.01 -2.90
CA LEU A 24 -1.66 -14.21 -2.13
C LEU A 24 -2.43 -14.20 -0.81
N ILE A 25 -2.87 -15.38 -0.39
CA ILE A 25 -3.46 -15.59 0.94
C ILE A 25 -2.50 -16.47 1.73
N LYS A 26 -1.80 -15.88 2.70
CA LYS A 26 -0.77 -16.58 3.48
C LYS A 26 -0.73 -16.04 4.90
N ASN A 27 -0.63 -16.93 5.88
CA ASN A 27 -0.50 -16.56 7.30
C ASN A 27 -1.59 -15.58 7.79
N ASP A 28 -2.86 -15.84 7.46
CA ASP A 28 -4.00 -14.97 7.77
C ASP A 28 -3.91 -13.55 7.16
N LEU A 29 -3.08 -13.35 6.14
CA LEU A 29 -2.98 -12.10 5.38
C LEU A 29 -3.47 -12.32 3.96
N LEU A 30 -4.16 -11.30 3.44
CA LEU A 30 -4.37 -11.08 2.03
C LEU A 30 -3.37 -10.01 1.57
N ILE A 31 -2.53 -10.37 0.61
CA ILE A 31 -1.51 -9.51 0.02
C ILE A 31 -1.87 -9.32 -1.45
N ILE A 32 -2.09 -8.09 -1.88
CA ILE A 32 -2.43 -7.75 -3.27
C ILE A 32 -1.29 -6.91 -3.84
N ALA A 33 -0.72 -7.35 -4.97
CA ALA A 33 0.30 -6.59 -5.66
C ALA A 33 -0.29 -5.69 -6.74
N LEU A 34 0.22 -4.46 -6.82
CA LEU A 34 -0.23 -3.44 -7.77
C LEU A 34 0.85 -3.15 -8.80
N LYS A 35 0.43 -2.85 -10.03
CA LYS A 35 1.32 -2.48 -11.15
C LYS A 35 1.80 -1.03 -11.09
N SER A 36 1.08 -0.19 -10.35
CA SER A 36 1.26 1.26 -10.35
C SER A 36 1.94 1.70 -9.06
N ASP A 37 2.84 2.67 -9.20
CA ASP A 37 3.64 3.28 -8.13
C ASP A 37 2.92 4.53 -7.57
N GLU A 38 1.59 4.53 -7.66
CA GLU A 38 0.69 5.63 -7.33
C GLU A 38 0.67 6.01 -5.84
N PHE A 39 1.15 5.13 -4.96
CA PHE A 39 1.13 5.34 -3.52
C PHE A 39 1.96 6.57 -3.12
N SER A 40 3.10 6.78 -3.78
CA SER A 40 3.97 7.94 -3.53
C SER A 40 3.23 9.27 -3.79
N TYR A 41 2.58 9.39 -4.96
CA TYR A 41 1.78 10.55 -5.35
C TYR A 41 0.54 10.72 -4.48
N PHE A 42 -0.13 9.62 -4.16
CA PHE A 42 -1.30 9.61 -3.28
C PHE A 42 -0.94 10.17 -1.90
N VAL A 43 0.12 9.67 -1.28
CA VAL A 43 0.57 10.13 0.04
C VAL A 43 0.93 11.62 0.01
N LEU A 44 1.61 12.10 -1.03
CA LEU A 44 1.85 13.54 -1.17
C LEU A 44 0.56 14.35 -1.24
N ASN A 45 -0.45 13.88 -1.97
CA ASN A 45 -1.72 14.57 -2.06
C ASN A 45 -2.45 14.59 -0.71
N VAL A 46 -2.42 13.49 0.05
CA VAL A 46 -2.96 13.42 1.43
C VAL A 46 -2.25 14.43 2.34
N LEU A 47 -0.92 14.45 2.32
CA LEU A 47 -0.14 15.36 3.17
C LEU A 47 -0.29 16.84 2.80
N ARG A 48 -0.62 17.16 1.54
CA ARG A 48 -0.86 18.54 1.07
C ARG A 48 -2.29 19.02 1.32
N SER A 49 -3.30 18.18 1.08
CA SER A 49 -4.71 18.58 1.11
C SER A 49 -5.38 18.35 2.47
N TYR A 50 -4.81 17.48 3.31
CA TYR A 50 -5.40 17.04 4.59
C TYR A 50 -6.70 16.24 4.43
N LEU A 51 -7.06 15.86 3.19
CA LEU A 51 -8.16 14.95 2.94
C LEU A 51 -7.66 13.54 3.26
N THR A 52 -8.35 12.87 4.16
CA THR A 52 -7.94 11.54 4.65
C THR A 52 -8.84 10.45 4.11
N ASN A 53 -10.01 10.81 3.60
CA ASN A 53 -10.97 9.84 3.08
C ASN A 53 -10.51 9.35 1.72
N LEU A 54 -10.41 8.02 1.55
CA LEU A 54 -10.02 7.43 0.27
C LEU A 54 -10.93 7.84 -0.88
N GLN A 55 -12.21 8.12 -0.64
CA GLN A 55 -13.15 8.53 -1.70
C GLN A 55 -12.79 9.89 -2.30
N ASP A 56 -12.05 10.74 -1.59
CA ASP A 56 -11.54 12.00 -2.13
C ASP A 56 -10.46 11.81 -3.20
N TYR A 57 -10.00 10.56 -3.39
CA TYR A 57 -8.90 10.15 -4.26
C TYR A 57 -9.30 9.05 -5.25
N ILE A 58 -10.57 9.00 -5.66
CA ILE A 58 -11.10 7.97 -6.56
C ILE A 58 -10.41 7.94 -7.95
N GLU A 59 -9.68 8.98 -8.31
CA GLU A 59 -8.88 9.04 -9.53
C GLU A 59 -7.69 8.09 -9.54
N PHE A 60 -7.26 7.57 -8.38
CA PHE A 60 -6.20 6.60 -8.26
C PHE A 60 -6.73 5.17 -8.50
N ASP A 61 -6.05 4.40 -9.36
CA ASP A 61 -6.47 3.07 -9.78
C ASP A 61 -6.56 2.12 -8.57
N PHE A 62 -5.63 2.24 -7.61
CA PHE A 62 -5.65 1.41 -6.41
C PHE A 62 -6.86 1.71 -5.51
N VAL A 63 -7.33 2.96 -5.47
CA VAL A 63 -8.51 3.35 -4.67
C VAL A 63 -9.77 2.75 -5.27
N GLN A 64 -9.88 2.77 -6.60
CA GLN A 64 -10.97 2.09 -7.30
C GLN A 64 -10.98 0.59 -6.97
N LEU A 65 -9.81 -0.06 -7.02
CA LEU A 65 -9.67 -1.46 -6.66
C LEU A 65 -10.08 -1.75 -5.21
N VAL A 66 -9.59 -0.96 -4.25
CA VAL A 66 -9.94 -1.06 -2.84
C VAL A 66 -11.46 -0.96 -2.64
N ASN A 67 -12.12 -0.05 -3.35
CA ASN A 67 -13.56 0.12 -3.33
C ASN A 67 -14.32 -1.07 -3.92
N GLU A 68 -13.87 -1.59 -5.06
CA GLU A 68 -14.44 -2.79 -5.70
C GLU A 68 -14.36 -4.01 -4.78
N LEU A 69 -13.22 -4.17 -4.11
CA LEU A 69 -12.97 -5.24 -3.13
C LEU A 69 -13.58 -4.95 -1.74
N LYS A 70 -14.14 -3.75 -1.54
CA LYS A 70 -14.72 -3.28 -0.27
C LYS A 70 -13.74 -3.37 0.90
N LEU A 71 -12.47 -3.10 0.65
CA LEU A 71 -11.44 -3.07 1.69
C LEU A 71 -11.50 -1.71 2.40
N SER A 72 -11.86 -1.70 3.69
CA SER A 72 -11.89 -0.46 4.47
C SER A 72 -10.66 -0.29 5.38
N THR A 73 -9.95 -1.39 5.67
CA THR A 73 -8.81 -1.39 6.59
C THR A 73 -7.67 -2.19 5.98
N PHE A 74 -6.53 -1.53 5.77
CA PHE A 74 -5.34 -2.14 5.17
C PHE A 74 -4.07 -1.32 5.43
N LEU A 75 -2.93 -1.99 5.28
CA LEU A 75 -1.61 -1.39 5.19
C LEU A 75 -1.27 -1.17 3.71
N GLY A 76 -0.95 0.07 3.35
CA GLY A 76 -0.31 0.40 2.09
C GLY A 76 1.21 0.36 2.26
N LEU A 77 1.90 -0.35 1.37
CA LEU A 77 3.35 -0.43 1.32
C LEU A 77 3.81 -0.12 -0.11
N HIS A 78 4.81 0.73 -0.25
CA HIS A 78 5.47 0.98 -1.52
C HIS A 78 6.98 1.03 -1.32
N GLU A 79 7.69 0.35 -2.21
CA GLU A 79 9.14 0.41 -2.33
C GLU A 79 9.49 0.64 -3.82
N SER A 80 10.35 1.61 -4.08
CA SER A 80 10.83 1.98 -5.41
C SER A 80 12.31 2.35 -5.35
N GLU A 81 13.09 1.86 -6.32
CA GLU A 81 14.52 2.15 -6.38
C GLU A 81 14.84 3.57 -6.86
N TRP A 82 14.05 4.16 -7.78
CA TRP A 82 14.33 5.49 -8.35
C TRP A 82 13.12 6.15 -9.01
N GLY A 83 13.07 7.49 -8.98
CA GLY A 83 12.23 8.31 -9.87
C GLY A 83 10.82 8.62 -9.37
N MET A 84 10.51 8.26 -8.12
CA MET A 84 9.26 8.60 -7.45
C MET A 84 9.47 9.77 -6.47
N PRO A 85 8.40 10.52 -6.16
CA PRO A 85 8.50 11.57 -5.14
C PRO A 85 8.79 11.04 -3.73
N ILE A 86 8.49 9.76 -3.48
CA ILE A 86 8.80 9.05 -2.23
C ILE A 86 9.32 7.65 -2.61
N ASP A 87 10.57 7.36 -2.24
CA ASP A 87 11.24 6.07 -2.57
C ASP A 87 10.60 4.89 -1.82
N GLU A 88 10.27 5.07 -0.55
CA GLU A 88 9.63 4.06 0.28
C GLU A 88 8.59 4.73 1.18
N VAL A 89 7.37 4.17 1.19
CA VAL A 89 6.28 4.66 2.04
C VAL A 89 5.39 3.55 2.58
N TYR A 90 5.03 3.70 3.84
CA TYR A 90 4.11 2.83 4.57
C TYR A 90 3.02 3.70 5.19
N PHE A 91 1.77 3.26 5.11
CA PHE A 91 0.65 3.97 5.74
C PHE A 91 -0.49 3.03 6.08
N ALA A 92 -1.23 3.34 7.14
CA ALA A 92 -2.44 2.63 7.51
C ALA A 92 -3.69 3.36 7.00
N VAL A 93 -4.63 2.57 6.49
CA VAL A 93 -6.01 2.99 6.27
C VAL A 93 -6.90 2.24 7.26
N ILE A 94 -7.80 2.96 7.93
CA ILE A 94 -8.80 2.40 8.85
C ILE A 94 -10.16 2.99 8.50
N ASP A 95 -11.16 2.14 8.32
CA ASP A 95 -12.52 2.53 7.94
C ASP A 95 -12.59 3.47 6.72
N GLY A 96 -11.66 3.32 5.78
CA GLY A 96 -11.56 4.13 4.56
C GLY A 96 -10.84 5.47 4.75
N GLU A 97 -10.28 5.73 5.92
CA GLU A 97 -9.53 6.94 6.25
C GLU A 97 -8.03 6.64 6.38
N VAL A 98 -7.19 7.44 5.71
CA VAL A 98 -5.74 7.41 5.87
C VAL A 98 -5.37 7.99 7.23
N ILE A 99 -4.63 7.21 8.02
CA ILE A 99 -4.11 7.69 9.30
C ILE A 99 -2.80 8.41 9.03
N ILE A 100 -2.87 9.75 8.91
CA ILE A 100 -1.72 10.61 8.60
C ILE A 100 -0.53 10.35 9.54
N GLU A 101 -0.78 10.16 10.84
CA GLU A 101 0.25 9.87 11.85
C GLU A 101 0.96 8.52 11.64
N SER A 102 0.42 7.66 10.78
CA SER A 102 1.02 6.36 10.45
C SER A 102 1.87 6.38 9.19
N ILE A 103 1.91 7.51 8.48
CA ILE A 103 2.70 7.66 7.25
C ILE A 103 4.19 7.65 7.63
N GLU A 104 4.85 6.57 7.29
CA GLU A 104 6.29 6.41 7.42
C GLU A 104 6.91 6.44 6.03
N SER A 105 7.65 7.51 5.74
CA SER A 105 8.40 7.65 4.48
C SER A 105 9.89 7.82 4.75
N LEU A 106 10.73 7.20 3.92
CA LEU A 106 12.19 7.29 4.07
C LEU A 106 12.80 8.57 3.51
N LYS A 107 12.18 9.19 2.49
CA LYS A 107 12.63 10.46 1.90
C LYS A 107 11.45 11.19 1.26
N ILE A 108 10.83 12.11 1.99
CA ILE A 108 10.18 13.26 1.36
C ILE A 108 11.29 14.30 1.30
N ASP A 109 11.63 14.82 0.12
CA ASP A 109 12.65 15.87 0.02
C ASP A 109 12.09 17.15 0.68
N GLU A 110 12.43 17.34 1.96
CA GLU A 110 11.88 18.38 2.84
C GLU A 110 12.24 19.80 2.37
N SER A 111 13.17 19.96 1.40
CA SER A 111 13.68 21.26 0.99
C SER A 111 12.80 22.04 0.02
N ASP A 112 11.83 21.40 -0.64
CA ASP A 112 11.19 22.00 -1.83
C ASP A 112 9.68 22.29 -1.70
N ASP A 113 8.99 21.81 -0.66
CA ASP A 113 7.53 22.03 -0.52
C ASP A 113 7.08 22.41 0.90
N GLN A 114 6.95 23.73 1.11
CA GLN A 114 6.48 24.35 2.35
C GLN A 114 5.04 24.01 2.76
N PHE A 115 4.29 23.27 1.93
CA PHE A 115 2.89 22.92 2.18
C PHE A 115 2.68 21.45 2.60
N ILE A 116 3.75 20.64 2.62
CA ILE A 116 3.65 19.24 3.07
C ILE A 116 3.61 19.20 4.60
N LEU A 117 2.59 18.53 5.14
CA LEU A 117 2.56 18.21 6.57
C LEU A 117 3.56 17.10 6.89
N ILE A 118 4.40 17.32 7.90
CA ILE A 118 5.20 16.27 8.52
C ILE A 118 4.50 15.87 9.83
N PRO A 119 4.01 14.62 9.97
CA PRO A 119 3.36 14.19 11.20
C PRO A 119 4.32 14.29 12.39
N ASN A 120 3.95 15.06 13.42
CA ASN A 120 4.79 15.28 14.60
C ASN A 120 4.92 14.05 15.51
N LYS A 121 3.97 13.11 15.41
CA LYS A 121 3.95 11.87 16.16
C LYS A 121 3.73 10.73 15.17
N LYS A 122 4.69 9.81 15.12
CA LYS A 122 4.61 8.62 14.29
C LYS A 122 4.05 7.46 15.10
N THR A 123 3.06 6.77 14.55
CA THR A 123 2.56 5.48 15.07
C THR A 123 2.87 4.41 14.03
N ASP A 124 3.42 3.26 14.44
CA ASP A 124 3.73 2.20 13.48
C ASP A 124 2.42 1.69 12.82
N PRO A 125 2.27 1.78 11.49
CA PRO A 125 1.05 1.36 10.80
C PRO A 125 0.76 -0.13 10.97
N LYS A 126 1.77 -0.98 11.14
CA LYS A 126 1.61 -2.42 11.37
C LYS A 126 1.05 -2.70 12.77
N GLU A 127 1.59 -2.02 13.79
CA GLU A 127 1.09 -2.11 15.16
C GLU A 127 -0.37 -1.62 15.25
N LEU A 128 -0.68 -0.51 14.57
CA LEU A 128 -2.01 0.07 14.54
C LEU A 128 -3.06 -0.89 13.95
N LEU A 129 -2.71 -1.62 12.89
CA LEU A 129 -3.59 -2.57 12.22
C LEU A 129 -3.56 -3.98 12.84
N GLY A 130 -2.61 -4.24 13.75
CA GLY A 130 -2.34 -5.56 14.29
C GLY A 130 -2.00 -6.56 13.18
N ILE A 131 -1.16 -6.16 12.24
CA ILE A 131 -0.64 -6.98 11.13
C ILE A 131 0.79 -7.40 11.47
N ASP A 132 1.07 -8.70 11.38
CA ASP A 132 2.42 -9.24 11.57
C ASP A 132 3.03 -9.62 10.20
N LEU A 133 4.06 -8.87 9.79
CA LEU A 133 4.79 -9.10 8.55
C LEU A 133 6.03 -9.98 8.72
N SER A 134 6.33 -10.49 9.93
CA SER A 134 7.59 -11.20 10.21
C SER A 134 7.80 -12.46 9.36
N ASN A 135 6.69 -13.06 8.91
CA ASN A 135 6.67 -14.28 8.10
C ASN A 135 6.22 -14.01 6.65
N MET A 136 6.16 -12.75 6.24
CA MET A 136 5.86 -12.38 4.86
C MET A 136 7.11 -12.57 4.01
N ASP A 137 6.97 -13.18 2.83
CA ASP A 137 8.07 -13.25 1.88
C ASP A 137 8.40 -11.85 1.37
N TYR A 138 9.68 -11.58 1.14
CA TYR A 138 10.08 -10.34 0.48
C TYR A 138 9.81 -10.46 -1.02
N TYR A 139 9.19 -9.43 -1.61
CA TYR A 139 8.84 -9.36 -3.02
C TYR A 139 9.56 -8.19 -3.67
N HIS A 140 10.47 -8.48 -4.59
CA HIS A 140 11.35 -7.46 -5.17
C HIS A 140 10.66 -6.60 -6.24
N SER A 141 9.59 -7.08 -6.86
CA SER A 141 8.88 -6.37 -7.93
C SER A 141 7.50 -6.96 -8.15
N TYR A 142 6.62 -6.21 -8.82
CA TYR A 142 5.34 -6.75 -9.28
C TYR A 142 5.48 -8.02 -10.14
N SER A 143 6.50 -8.10 -10.99
CA SER A 143 6.74 -9.27 -11.85
C SER A 143 7.11 -10.51 -11.04
N ASP A 144 8.01 -10.38 -10.05
CA ASP A 144 8.37 -11.46 -9.12
C ASP A 144 7.15 -11.97 -8.34
N PHE A 145 6.34 -11.03 -7.82
CA PHE A 145 5.09 -11.39 -7.14
C PHE A 145 4.14 -12.14 -8.06
N LYS A 146 3.97 -11.66 -9.30
CA LYS A 146 3.06 -12.27 -10.28
C LYS A 146 3.49 -13.68 -10.67
N GLU A 147 4.78 -13.94 -10.83
CA GLU A 147 5.29 -15.28 -11.11
C GLU A 147 4.96 -16.26 -9.98
N LYS A 148 5.15 -15.84 -8.72
CA LYS A 148 4.75 -16.64 -7.54
C LYS A 148 3.25 -16.90 -7.50
N TYR A 149 2.43 -15.88 -7.76
CA TYR A 149 0.98 -16.02 -7.85
C TYR A 149 0.53 -17.04 -8.89
N ILE A 150 1.12 -16.99 -10.10
CA ILE A 150 0.81 -17.95 -11.17
C ILE A 150 1.17 -19.37 -10.73
N ALA A 151 2.34 -19.55 -10.13
CA ALA A 151 2.79 -20.86 -9.65
C ALA A 151 1.87 -21.46 -8.57
N GLU A 152 1.34 -20.63 -7.66
CA GLU A 152 0.37 -21.09 -6.65
C GLU A 152 -0.97 -21.47 -7.29
N MET A 153 -1.47 -20.68 -8.23
CA MET A 153 -2.70 -21.00 -8.96
C MET A 153 -2.63 -22.28 -9.80
N GLU A 154 -1.43 -22.65 -10.29
CA GLU A 154 -1.22 -23.91 -11.02
C GLU A 154 -1.10 -25.13 -10.10
N ALA A 155 -0.86 -24.92 -8.80
CA ALA A 155 -0.75 -25.97 -7.80
C ALA A 155 -2.09 -26.33 -7.14
N GLU A 156 -3.10 -25.46 -7.24
CA GLU A 156 -4.49 -25.66 -6.78
C GLU A 156 -5.38 -26.40 -7.79
#